data_AF-A0A838Q7J4-F1
#
_entry.id   AF-A0A838Q7J4-F1
#
_cell.length_a   1.000
_cell.length_b   1.000
_cell.length_c   1.000
_cell.angle_alpha   90.00
_cell.angle_beta   90.00
_cell.angle_gamma   90.00
#
_symmetry.space_group_name_H-M   'P 1'
#
loop_
_entity.id
_entity.type
_entity.pdbx_description
1 polymer ?
#
loop_
_entity_poly.entity_id
_entity_poly.type
_entity_poly.pdbx_seq_one_letter_code
_entity_poly.pdbx_strand_id
1 'polypeptide(L)'
;MSAASPQGRLRAATLQAHRERIGRVAQHLREQLDEPIDSAAVTKLAGLSLRQLERIFDRTVGESPVAYVRRLRLERAAARLRTSGATILTIAIEAGFESHEAFTRAFRKRFGETPTAYRSLAKASFQPRARMQLWRHIANGLRRHIEL
;
A
#
# COMPACT_ATOMS: atom_id res chain seq x y z
N MET A 1 -41.70 -8.40 -2.80
CA MET A 1 -40.58 -7.44 -2.75
C MET A 1 -40.32 -7.09 -1.28
N SER A 2 -39.37 -7.77 -0.63
CA SER A 2 -39.13 -7.60 0.82
C SER A 2 -38.27 -6.35 1.08
N ALA A 3 -38.86 -5.31 1.66
CA ALA A 3 -38.12 -4.14 2.13
C ALA A 3 -37.15 -4.56 3.24
N ALA A 4 -35.86 -4.21 3.11
CA ALA A 4 -34.85 -4.53 4.13
C ALA A 4 -35.26 -3.94 5.50
N SER A 5 -35.21 -4.77 6.55
CA SER A 5 -35.57 -4.40 7.92
C SER A 5 -34.80 -3.15 8.38
N PRO A 6 -35.42 -2.24 9.19
CA PRO A 6 -34.79 -1.00 9.63
C PRO A 6 -33.39 -1.17 10.24
N GLN A 7 -33.18 -2.25 11.00
CA GLN A 7 -31.90 -2.60 11.64
C GLN A 7 -30.80 -2.93 10.61
N GLY A 8 -31.14 -3.58 9.49
CA GLY A 8 -30.20 -3.91 8.42
C GLY A 8 -29.70 -2.68 7.67
N ARG A 9 -30.59 -1.70 7.45
CA ARG A 9 -30.24 -0.42 6.80
C ARG A 9 -29.28 0.42 7.63
N LEU A 10 -29.49 0.51 8.95
CA LEU A 10 -28.60 1.23 9.87
C LEU A 10 -27.19 0.64 9.91
N ARG A 11 -27.10 -0.71 9.92
CA ARG A 11 -25.81 -1.41 9.88
C ARG A 11 -25.07 -1.18 8.56
N ALA A 12 -25.78 -1.25 7.43
CA ALA A 12 -25.21 -0.96 6.12
C ALA A 12 -24.70 0.49 6.01
N ALA A 13 -25.49 1.46 6.47
CA ALA A 13 -25.10 2.88 6.47
C ALA A 13 -23.85 3.15 7.32
N THR A 14 -23.74 2.51 8.49
CA THR A 14 -22.57 2.63 9.36
C THR A 14 -21.31 2.04 8.72
N LEU A 15 -21.44 0.89 8.05
CA LEU A 15 -20.33 0.28 7.31
C LEU A 15 -19.88 1.14 6.14
N GLN A 16 -20.83 1.75 5.41
CA GLN A 16 -20.53 2.68 4.32
C GLN A 16 -19.79 3.92 4.82
N ALA A 17 -20.27 4.55 5.89
CA ALA A 17 -19.61 5.71 6.49
C ALA A 17 -18.18 5.37 6.98
N HIS A 18 -17.97 4.17 7.53
CA HIS A 18 -16.63 3.71 7.90
C HIS A 18 -15.73 3.55 6.67
N ARG A 19 -16.22 2.93 5.59
CA ARG A 19 -15.46 2.77 4.34
C ARG A 19 -15.02 4.12 3.78
N GLU A 20 -15.91 5.10 3.71
CA GLU A 20 -15.59 6.44 3.22
C GLU A 20 -14.53 7.14 4.08
N ARG A 21 -14.65 7.04 5.41
CA ARG A 21 -13.65 7.57 6.35
C ARG A 21 -12.29 6.93 6.15
N ILE A 22 -12.24 5.61 6.02
CA ILE A 22 -11.00 4.88 5.76
C ILE A 22 -10.43 5.21 4.38
N GLY A 23 -11.27 5.35 3.35
CA GLY A 23 -10.86 5.76 2.00
C GLY A 23 -10.13 7.10 2.03
N ARG A 24 -10.65 8.09 2.77
CA ARG A 24 -9.98 9.39 2.98
C ARG A 24 -8.63 9.24 3.68
N VAL A 25 -8.55 8.43 4.74
CA VAL A 25 -7.26 8.17 5.41
C VAL A 25 -6.26 7.50 4.48
N ALA A 26 -6.69 6.48 3.72
CA ALA A 26 -5.84 5.77 2.77
C ALA A 26 -5.38 6.66 1.60
N GLN A 27 -6.19 7.65 1.21
CA GLN A 27 -5.80 8.68 0.26
C GLN A 27 -4.76 9.63 0.85
N HIS A 28 -5.03 10.18 2.04
CA HIS A 28 -4.11 11.08 2.73
C HIS A 28 -2.72 10.44 2.94
N LEU A 29 -2.68 9.17 3.39
CA LEU A 29 -1.43 8.41 3.54
C LEU A 29 -0.69 8.16 2.22
N ARG A 30 -1.41 8.06 1.09
CA ARG A 30 -0.81 7.93 -0.24
C ARG A 30 -0.19 9.23 -0.72
N GLU A 31 -0.86 10.34 -0.46
CA GLU A 31 -0.43 11.68 -0.86
C GLU A 31 0.78 12.15 -0.04
N GLN A 32 0.88 11.73 1.21
CA GLN A 32 1.97 12.07 2.13
C GLN A 32 2.92 10.90 2.38
N LEU A 33 3.24 10.14 1.35
CA LEU A 33 3.97 8.89 1.51
C LEU A 33 5.40 9.08 2.03
N ASP A 34 5.99 10.27 1.89
CA ASP A 34 7.35 10.58 2.36
C ASP A 34 7.41 11.00 3.84
N GLU A 35 6.26 11.36 4.41
CA GLU A 35 6.18 11.87 5.77
C GLU A 35 5.96 10.74 6.79
N PRO A 36 6.41 10.91 8.05
CA PRO A 36 5.95 10.08 9.16
C PRO A 36 4.42 10.12 9.27
N ILE A 37 3.80 9.01 9.68
CA ILE A 37 2.35 9.00 9.91
C ILE A 37 2.02 9.90 11.11
N ASP A 38 1.35 11.01 10.86
CA ASP A 38 0.78 11.85 11.90
C ASP A 38 -0.51 11.20 12.43
N SER A 39 -0.41 10.59 13.61
CA SER A 39 -1.53 9.94 14.29
C SER A 39 -2.67 10.91 14.62
N ALA A 40 -2.39 12.18 14.92
CA ALA A 40 -3.40 13.19 15.19
C ALA A 40 -4.15 13.58 13.91
N ALA A 41 -3.43 13.75 12.80
CA ALA A 41 -4.04 14.04 11.50
C ALA A 41 -4.97 12.93 11.04
N VAL A 42 -4.53 11.66 11.07
CA VAL A 42 -5.34 10.53 10.58
C VAL A 42 -6.55 10.23 11.46
N THR A 43 -6.43 10.40 12.78
CA THR A 43 -7.56 10.21 13.71
C THR A 43 -8.59 11.33 13.57
N LYS A 44 -8.14 12.58 13.41
CA LYS A 44 -9.01 13.73 13.09
C LYS A 44 -9.73 13.53 11.77
N LEU A 45 -9.03 13.11 10.72
CA LEU A 45 -9.61 12.86 9.39
C LEU A 45 -10.67 11.75 9.41
N ALA A 46 -10.45 10.73 10.23
CA ALA A 46 -11.37 9.62 10.39
C ALA A 46 -12.54 9.92 11.35
N GLY A 47 -12.37 10.86 12.27
CA GLY A 47 -13.28 11.06 13.40
C GLY A 47 -13.35 9.81 14.32
N LEU A 48 -12.21 9.13 14.49
CA LEU A 48 -12.08 7.88 15.24
C LEU A 48 -10.88 7.96 16.18
N SER A 49 -10.94 7.26 17.32
CA SER A 49 -9.72 7.00 18.10
C SER A 49 -8.72 6.17 17.29
N LEU A 50 -7.43 6.25 17.63
CA LEU A 50 -6.37 5.51 16.92
C LEU A 50 -6.64 4.00 16.86
N ARG A 51 -7.04 3.40 17.99
CA ARG A 51 -7.38 1.97 18.05
C ARG A 51 -8.56 1.60 17.16
N GLN A 52 -9.59 2.45 17.09
CA GLN A 52 -10.72 2.23 16.19
C GLN A 52 -10.30 2.37 14.73
N LEU A 53 -9.50 3.38 14.42
CA LEU A 53 -8.95 3.61 13.10
C LEU A 53 -8.16 2.39 12.64
N GLU A 54 -7.17 1.92 13.40
CA GLU A 54 -6.35 0.76 13.05
C GLU A 54 -7.21 -0.48 12.78
N ARG A 55 -8.16 -0.78 13.68
CA ARG A 55 -9.05 -1.93 13.54
C ARG A 55 -9.96 -1.83 12.31
N ILE A 56 -10.54 -0.66 12.05
CA ILE A 56 -11.46 -0.47 10.93
C ILE A 56 -10.67 -0.41 9.62
N PHE A 57 -9.50 0.22 9.61
CA PHE A 57 -8.59 0.26 8.48
C PHE A 57 -8.16 -1.16 8.09
N ASP A 58 -7.70 -1.98 9.03
CA ASP A 58 -7.33 -3.38 8.79
C ASP A 58 -8.50 -4.20 8.23
N ARG A 59 -9.70 -4.07 8.81
CA ARG A 59 -10.90 -4.76 8.29
C ARG A 59 -11.33 -4.30 6.88
N THR A 60 -10.95 -3.10 6.48
CA THR A 60 -11.41 -2.48 5.23
C THR A 60 -10.37 -2.61 4.12
N VAL A 61 -9.08 -2.45 4.46
CA VAL A 61 -7.93 -2.43 3.53
C VAL A 61 -7.16 -3.76 3.56
N GLY A 62 -7.26 -4.52 4.66
CA GLY A 62 -6.59 -5.82 4.84
C GLY A 62 -5.21 -5.74 5.49
N GLU A 63 -4.80 -4.56 5.96
CA GLU A 63 -3.52 -4.34 6.64
C GLU A 63 -3.59 -3.09 7.53
N SER A 64 -2.66 -2.91 8.47
CA SER A 64 -2.59 -1.70 9.30
C SER A 64 -2.12 -0.47 8.51
N PRO A 65 -2.40 0.77 8.94
CA PRO A 65 -1.93 1.99 8.28
C PRO A 65 -0.41 2.04 8.05
N VAL A 66 0.37 1.57 9.04
CA VAL A 66 1.84 1.49 8.94
C VAL A 66 2.27 0.46 7.90
N ALA A 67 1.63 -0.71 7.87
CA ALA A 67 1.92 -1.74 6.88
C ALA A 67 1.57 -1.27 5.46
N TYR A 68 0.45 -0.57 5.31
CA TYR A 68 0.00 0.05 4.07
C TYR A 68 1.03 1.04 3.51
N VAL A 69 1.47 2.00 4.32
CA VAL A 69 2.51 2.98 3.93
C VAL A 69 3.81 2.26 3.56
N ARG A 70 4.26 1.31 4.37
CA ARG A 70 5.48 0.53 4.10
C ARG A 70 5.39 -0.23 2.78
N ARG A 71 4.23 -0.83 2.48
CA ARG A 71 3.99 -1.56 1.22
C ARG A 71 4.05 -0.61 0.03
N LEU A 72 3.40 0.55 0.10
CA LEU A 72 3.43 1.55 -0.96
C LEU A 72 4.84 2.11 -1.19
N ARG A 73 5.61 2.38 -0.14
CA ARG A 73 7.02 2.79 -0.25
C ARG A 73 7.87 1.73 -0.95
N LEU A 74 7.66 0.46 -0.63
CA LEU A 74 8.33 -0.67 -1.31
C LEU A 74 7.91 -0.80 -2.78
N GLU A 75 6.63 -0.56 -3.11
CA GLU A 75 6.14 -0.55 -4.50
C GLU A 75 6.75 0.61 -5.30
N ARG A 76 6.86 1.81 -4.71
CA ARG A 76 7.58 2.94 -5.29
C ARG A 76 9.07 2.63 -5.49
N ALA A 77 9.72 2.02 -4.51
CA ALA A 77 11.11 1.58 -4.61
C ALA A 77 11.30 0.58 -5.77
N ALA A 78 10.39 -0.39 -5.92
CA ALA A 78 10.43 -1.35 -7.02
C ALA A 78 10.30 -0.66 -8.38
N ALA A 79 9.43 0.35 -8.52
CA ALA A 79 9.36 1.15 -9.73
C ALA A 79 10.70 1.87 -10.02
N ARG A 80 11.26 2.55 -9.02
CA ARG A 80 12.55 3.25 -9.13
C ARG A 80 13.72 2.35 -9.50
N LEU A 81 13.76 1.13 -8.98
CA LEU A 81 14.80 0.15 -9.35
C LEU A 81 14.78 -0.21 -10.83
N ARG A 82 13.64 -0.10 -11.50
CA ARG A 82 13.50 -0.41 -12.94
C ARG A 82 13.73 0.81 -13.83
N THR A 83 13.37 2.00 -13.35
CA THR A 83 13.29 3.20 -14.20
C THR A 83 14.42 4.20 -13.96
N SER A 84 15.22 4.05 -12.90
CA SER A 84 16.27 5.00 -12.55
C SER A 84 17.64 4.35 -12.36
N GLY A 85 18.70 5.13 -12.53
CA GLY A 85 20.08 4.75 -12.25
C GLY A 85 20.49 4.89 -10.77
N ALA A 86 19.60 5.36 -9.90
CA ALA A 86 19.92 5.62 -8.49
C ALA A 86 20.44 4.39 -7.77
N THR A 87 21.31 4.57 -6.77
CA THR A 87 21.86 3.45 -6.00
C THR A 87 20.75 2.76 -5.19
N ILE A 88 20.96 1.48 -4.83
CA ILE A 88 20.00 0.76 -3.99
C ILE A 88 19.91 1.42 -2.61
N LEU A 89 21.02 1.97 -2.09
CA LEU A 89 21.04 2.70 -0.81
C LEU A 89 20.16 3.96 -0.86
N THR A 90 20.30 4.77 -1.92
CA THR A 90 19.46 5.96 -2.12
C THR A 90 17.98 5.60 -2.13
N ILE A 91 17.61 4.57 -2.90
CA ILE A 91 16.23 4.09 -2.99
C ILE A 91 15.72 3.54 -1.64
N ALA A 92 16.58 2.91 -0.85
CA ALA A 92 16.23 2.42 0.48
C ALA A 92 15.91 3.56 1.45
N ILE A 93 16.73 4.61 1.46
CA ILE A 93 16.55 5.81 2.30
C ILE A 93 15.24 6.51 1.94
N GLU A 94 14.98 6.73 0.65
CA GLU A 94 13.71 7.31 0.16
C GLU A 94 12.49 6.43 0.44
N ALA A 95 12.68 5.12 0.61
CA ALA A 95 11.63 4.21 1.04
C ALA A 95 11.46 4.20 2.57
N GLY A 96 12.18 5.06 3.31
CA GLY A 96 12.10 5.21 4.76
C GLY A 96 12.77 4.09 5.53
N PHE A 97 13.80 3.45 4.99
CA PHE A 97 14.56 2.41 5.68
C PHE A 97 15.88 2.97 6.23
N GLU A 98 16.12 2.69 7.51
CA GLU A 98 17.34 3.11 8.22
C GLU A 98 18.59 2.33 7.79
N SER A 99 18.42 1.17 7.14
CA SER A 99 19.56 0.37 6.67
C SER A 99 19.27 -0.39 5.38
N HIS A 100 20.34 -0.64 4.63
CA HIS A 100 20.31 -1.44 3.40
C HIS A 100 19.84 -2.88 3.64
N GLU A 101 20.23 -3.47 4.78
CA GLU A 101 19.82 -4.83 5.15
C GLU A 101 18.32 -4.89 5.45
N ALA A 102 17.80 -3.94 6.24
CA ALA A 102 16.37 -3.87 6.56
C ALA A 102 15.53 -3.71 5.30
N PHE A 103 15.97 -2.85 4.37
CA PHE A 103 15.34 -2.70 3.06
C PHE A 103 15.39 -4.00 2.26
N THR A 104 16.56 -4.62 2.13
CA THR A 104 16.72 -5.85 1.34
C THR A 104 15.84 -6.99 1.85
N ARG A 105 15.77 -7.21 3.16
CA ARG A 105 14.90 -8.22 3.77
C ARG A 105 13.42 -7.92 3.49
N ALA A 106 13.00 -6.68 3.68
CA ALA A 106 11.62 -6.28 3.44
C ALA A 106 11.22 -6.37 1.97
N PHE A 107 12.12 -5.95 1.07
CA PHE A 107 11.93 -6.01 -0.38
C PHE A 107 11.82 -7.47 -0.85
N ARG A 108 12.75 -8.33 -0.43
CA ARG A 108 12.70 -9.76 -0.76
C ARG A 108 11.44 -10.44 -0.22
N LYS A 109 11.05 -10.14 1.01
CA LYS A 109 9.79 -10.66 1.59
C LYS A 109 8.57 -10.28 0.73
N ARG A 110 8.57 -9.08 0.13
CA ARG A 110 7.45 -8.58 -0.68
C ARG A 110 7.48 -9.06 -2.13
N PHE A 111 8.66 -9.08 -2.75
CA PHE A 111 8.81 -9.29 -4.20
C PHE A 111 9.48 -10.62 -4.58
N GLY A 112 9.86 -11.45 -3.59
CA GLY A 112 10.53 -12.74 -3.79
C GLY A 112 12.04 -12.65 -4.01
N GLU A 113 12.53 -11.51 -4.50
CA GLU A 113 13.92 -11.31 -4.94
C GLU A 113 14.60 -10.15 -4.24
N THR A 114 15.94 -10.13 -4.24
CA THR A 114 16.71 -8.99 -3.73
C THR A 114 16.58 -7.76 -4.65
N PRO A 115 16.76 -6.53 -4.15
CA PRO A 115 16.73 -5.32 -4.98
C PRO A 115 17.70 -5.37 -6.18
N THR A 116 18.89 -5.95 -6.00
CA THR A 116 19.90 -6.10 -7.04
C THR A 116 19.45 -7.07 -8.14
N ALA A 117 18.94 -8.23 -7.75
CA ALA A 117 18.40 -9.21 -8.69
C ALA A 117 17.19 -8.64 -9.45
N TYR A 118 16.29 -7.96 -8.74
CA TYR A 118 15.12 -7.30 -9.30
C TYR A 118 15.48 -6.27 -10.38
N ARG A 119 16.49 -5.42 -10.11
CA ARG A 119 17.02 -4.44 -11.08
C ARG A 119 17.62 -5.13 -12.31
N SER A 120 18.39 -6.20 -12.09
CA SER A 120 19.08 -6.91 -13.17
C SER A 120 18.09 -7.59 -14.12
N LEU A 121 17.03 -8.20 -13.59
CA LEU A 121 15.93 -8.75 -14.38
C LEU A 121 15.23 -7.69 -15.22
N ALA A 122 15.03 -6.49 -14.66
CA ALA A 122 14.41 -5.38 -15.38
C ALA A 122 15.26 -4.94 -16.59
N LYS A 123 16.57 -4.81 -16.39
CA LYS A 123 17.53 -4.50 -17.47
C LYS A 123 17.57 -5.59 -18.54
N ALA A 124 17.54 -6.86 -18.14
CA ALA A 124 17.50 -8.00 -19.06
C ALA A 124 16.18 -8.08 -19.84
N SER A 125 15.07 -7.63 -19.25
CA SER A 125 13.73 -7.62 -19.86
C SER A 125 13.43 -6.42 -20.77
N PHE A 126 14.45 -5.63 -21.16
CA PHE A 126 14.34 -4.65 -22.24
C PHE A 126 14.28 -5.33 -23.64
N GLN A 127 13.40 -6.34 -23.79
CA GLN A 127 12.96 -6.91 -25.06
C GLN A 127 11.46 -7.29 -25.04
N PRO A 128 10.73 -7.17 -26.17
CA PRO A 128 9.30 -6.87 -26.17
C PRO A 128 8.39 -8.11 -26.06
N ARG A 129 7.23 -7.90 -25.43
CA ARG A 129 5.97 -8.69 -25.48
C ARG A 129 5.76 -9.92 -24.58
N ALA A 130 6.78 -10.63 -24.09
CA ALA A 130 6.51 -11.94 -23.45
C ALA A 130 6.13 -11.94 -21.94
N ARG A 131 6.41 -10.89 -21.15
CA ARG A 131 6.21 -10.91 -19.68
C ARG A 131 4.89 -10.33 -19.18
N MET A 132 3.99 -9.89 -20.04
CA MET A 132 2.79 -9.14 -19.64
C MET A 132 1.80 -9.95 -18.75
N GLN A 133 1.92 -11.28 -18.68
CA GLN A 133 1.03 -12.14 -17.89
C GLN A 133 1.47 -12.36 -16.42
N LEU A 134 2.76 -12.37 -16.12
CA LEU A 134 3.27 -12.46 -14.73
C LEU A 134 3.11 -11.11 -14.01
N TRP A 135 3.32 -10.01 -14.75
CA TRP A 135 3.09 -8.65 -14.26
C TRP A 135 1.61 -8.37 -13.98
N ARG A 136 0.69 -8.96 -14.75
CA ARG A 136 -0.74 -8.90 -14.43
C ARG A 136 -1.04 -9.48 -13.06
N HIS A 137 -0.39 -10.54 -12.58
CA HIS A 137 -0.71 -11.10 -11.25
C HIS A 137 -0.15 -10.26 -10.10
N ILE A 138 1.06 -9.70 -10.26
CA ILE A 138 1.66 -8.79 -9.27
C ILE A 138 0.91 -7.44 -9.25
N ALA A 139 0.58 -6.88 -10.43
CA ALA A 139 -0.19 -5.64 -10.57
C ALA A 139 -1.70 -5.81 -10.34
N ASN A 140 -2.27 -7.01 -10.49
CA ASN A 140 -3.64 -7.31 -10.06
C ASN A 140 -3.71 -7.46 -8.53
N GLY A 141 -2.60 -7.79 -7.86
CA GLY A 141 -2.45 -7.53 -6.42
C GLY A 141 -2.50 -6.03 -6.09
N LEU A 142 -2.02 -5.16 -6.99
CA LEU A 142 -2.15 -3.69 -6.91
C LEU A 142 -3.55 -3.15 -7.29
N ARG A 143 -4.43 -3.91 -7.97
CA ARG A 143 -5.79 -3.47 -8.35
C ARG A 143 -6.94 -4.10 -7.58
N ARG A 144 -6.76 -5.28 -6.96
CA ARG A 144 -7.88 -6.02 -6.33
C ARG A 144 -8.39 -5.47 -4.98
N HIS A 145 -7.88 -4.34 -4.51
CA HIS A 145 -8.38 -3.68 -3.29
C HIS A 145 -8.70 -2.19 -3.50
N ILE A 146 -8.85 -1.75 -4.75
CA ILE A 146 -9.29 -0.38 -5.07
C ILE A 146 -10.75 -0.45 -5.55
N GLU A 147 -11.63 -0.79 -4.63
CA GLU A 147 -13.04 -0.33 -4.64
C GLU A 147 -13.38 0.06 -3.20
N LEU A 148 -12.98 1.28 -2.82
CA LEU A 148 -13.52 2.03 -1.70
C LEU A 148 -13.89 3.42 -2.20
#